data_AF-A0A396IEQ6-F1
#
_entry.id   AF-A0A396IEQ6-F1
#
_cell.length_a   1.000
_cell.length_b   1.000
_cell.length_c   1.000
_cell.angle_alpha   90.00
_cell.angle_beta   90.00
_cell.angle_gamma   90.00
#
_symmetry.space_group_name_H-M   'P 1'
#
loop_
_entity.id
_entity.type
_entity.pdbx_description
1 polymer ?
#
loop_
_entity_poly.entity_id
_entity_poly.type
_entity_poly.pdbx_seq_one_letter_code
_entity_poly.pdbx_strand_id
1 'polypeptide(L)'
;MLGMNSLAFDIGKVGLSKHLETVDLRNNKIYGTLPKGLRKLKFLSEFNVSYNSLCGEIPIGGELQRFDEYCYAHNKCLCGSPLQPCNT
;
A
#
# COMPACT_ATOMS: atom_id res chain seq x y z
N MET A 1 -2.52 14.36 1.88
CA MET A 1 -3.10 13.55 0.79
C MET A 1 -2.31 13.84 -0.48
N LEU A 2 -1.75 12.82 -1.15
CA LEU A 2 -0.93 12.97 -2.37
C LEU A 2 -1.54 12.25 -3.60
N GLY A 3 -2.82 11.87 -3.52
CA GLY A 3 -3.50 11.21 -4.63
C GLY A 3 -3.61 12.09 -5.89
N MET A 4 -3.69 11.46 -7.06
CA MET A 4 -3.87 12.11 -8.37
C MET A 4 -2.67 12.96 -8.82
N ASN A 5 -1.47 12.38 -8.75
CA ASN A 5 -0.24 13.02 -9.23
C ASN A 5 0.50 12.11 -10.23
N SER A 6 1.64 12.58 -10.74
CA SER A 6 2.56 11.78 -11.56
C SER A 6 3.74 11.24 -10.73
N LEU A 7 3.55 11.00 -9.43
CA LEU A 7 4.64 10.51 -8.58
C LEU A 7 5.07 9.11 -9.03
N ALA A 8 6.36 8.95 -9.30
CA ALA A 8 6.97 7.69 -9.71
C ALA A 8 8.22 7.43 -8.87
N PHE A 9 8.12 6.51 -7.92
CA PHE A 9 9.23 6.08 -7.07
C PHE A 9 8.95 4.68 -6.51
N ASP A 10 10.02 4.05 -6.02
CA ASP A 10 9.96 2.76 -5.33
C ASP A 10 9.54 2.96 -3.86
N ILE A 11 8.30 2.56 -3.52
CA ILE A 11 7.79 2.71 -2.15
C ILE A 11 8.52 1.81 -1.14
N GLY A 12 9.15 0.72 -1.60
CA GLY A 12 9.92 -0.18 -0.76
C GLY A 12 11.14 0.50 -0.12
N LYS A 13 11.60 1.62 -0.68
CA LYS A 13 12.74 2.41 -0.22
C LYS A 13 12.36 3.60 0.67
N VAL A 14 11.06 3.79 0.95
CA VAL A 14 10.57 4.92 1.73
C VAL A 14 10.57 4.61 3.22
N GLY A 15 11.14 5.52 4.00
CA GLY A 15 10.98 5.54 5.46
C GLY A 15 9.63 6.14 5.86
N LEU A 16 8.82 5.39 6.60
CA LEU A 16 7.50 5.83 7.08
C LEU A 16 7.56 6.19 8.57
N SER A 17 6.98 7.34 8.93
CA SER A 17 6.84 7.75 10.33
C SER A 17 5.77 6.92 11.03
N LYS A 18 6.05 6.45 12.25
CA LYS A 18 5.12 5.63 13.06
C LYS A 18 3.83 6.36 13.46
N HIS A 19 3.82 7.69 13.34
CA HIS A 19 2.69 8.56 13.69
C HIS A 19 1.82 8.91 12.47
N LEU A 20 2.01 8.23 11.33
CA LEU A 20 1.14 8.43 10.18
C LEU A 20 -0.26 7.89 10.48
N GLU A 21 -1.25 8.76 10.28
CA GLU A 21 -2.67 8.44 10.40
C GLU A 21 -3.32 8.18 9.04
N THR A 22 -2.90 8.94 8.02
CA THR A 22 -3.42 8.84 6.66
C THR A 22 -2.30 8.56 5.67
N VAL A 23 -2.49 7.53 4.83
CA VAL A 23 -1.67 7.26 3.65
C VAL A 23 -2.60 7.18 2.44
N ASP A 24 -2.76 8.29 1.71
CA ASP A 24 -3.45 8.33 0.42
C ASP A 24 -2.46 8.62 -0.71
N LEU A 25 -2.17 7.57 -1.48
CA LEU A 25 -1.24 7.53 -2.62
C LEU A 25 -1.92 7.09 -3.91
N ARG A 26 -3.27 7.05 -3.94
CA ARG A 26 -4.01 6.53 -5.09
C ARG A 26 -3.75 7.30 -6.37
N ASN A 27 -3.91 6.65 -7.52
CA ASN A 27 -3.77 7.28 -8.84
C ASN A 27 -2.40 7.94 -9.02
N ASN A 28 -1.34 7.15 -8.92
CA ASN A 28 0.05 7.56 -9.16
C ASN A 28 0.78 6.49 -10.00
N LYS A 29 2.09 6.64 -10.18
CA LYS A 29 2.97 5.69 -10.88
C LYS A 29 3.98 5.06 -9.91
N ILE A 30 3.58 4.88 -8.65
CA ILE A 30 4.43 4.30 -7.60
C ILE A 30 4.58 2.81 -7.86
N TYR A 31 5.79 2.28 -7.68
CA TYR A 31 6.12 0.88 -7.96
C TYR A 31 6.90 0.26 -6.80
N GLY A 32 7.22 -1.03 -6.94
CA GLY A 32 7.92 -1.81 -5.92
C GLY A 32 6.97 -2.55 -4.97
N THR A 33 7.53 -3.05 -3.87
CA THR A 33 6.80 -3.83 -2.85
C THR A 33 6.42 -2.94 -1.68
N LEU A 34 5.23 -3.15 -1.11
CA LEU A 34 4.82 -2.46 0.12
C LEU A 34 5.82 -2.74 1.25
N PRO A 35 6.43 -1.70 1.87
CA PRO A 35 7.46 -1.90 2.87
C PRO A 35 6.88 -2.53 4.15
N LYS A 36 7.60 -3.51 4.72
CA LYS A 36 7.22 -4.18 5.99
C LYS A 36 7.02 -3.20 7.16
N GLY A 37 7.60 -2.00 7.07
CA GLY A 37 7.42 -0.91 8.03
C GLY A 37 5.96 -0.45 8.19
N LEU A 38 5.10 -0.64 7.17
CA LEU A 38 3.67 -0.32 7.24
C LEU A 38 2.95 -1.03 8.39
N ARG A 39 3.40 -2.24 8.76
CA ARG A 39 2.85 -3.02 9.89
C ARG A 39 3.03 -2.31 11.24
N LYS A 40 3.92 -1.32 11.33
CA LYS A 40 4.23 -0.57 12.55
C LYS A 40 3.40 0.70 12.71
N LEU A 41 2.57 1.06 11.73
CA LEU A 41 1.75 2.27 11.74
C LEU A 41 0.48 2.01 12.57
N LYS A 42 0.59 2.16 13.89
CA LYS A 42 -0.51 1.86 14.83
C LYS A 42 -1.65 2.88 14.79
N PHE A 43 -1.40 4.07 14.26
CA PHE A 43 -2.38 5.16 14.19
C PHE A 43 -3.04 5.26 12.81
N LEU A 44 -2.71 4.34 11.89
CA LEU A 44 -3.18 4.38 10.52
C LEU A 44 -4.70 4.15 10.48
N SER A 45 -5.45 5.21 10.21
CA SER A 45 -6.90 5.22 10.13
C SER A 45 -7.40 5.22 8.69
N GLU A 46 -6.61 5.75 7.76
CA GLU A 46 -6.90 5.84 6.34
C GLU A 46 -5.73 5.33 5.50
N PHE A 47 -6.01 4.43 4.56
CA PHE A 47 -5.01 3.87 3.66
C PHE A 47 -5.60 3.62 2.27
N ASN A 48 -4.93 4.14 1.24
CA ASN A 48 -5.27 3.88 -0.15
C ASN A 48 -4.02 3.96 -1.04
N VAL A 49 -3.71 2.86 -1.72
CA VAL A 49 -2.61 2.74 -2.69
C VAL A 49 -3.10 2.25 -4.06
N SER A 50 -4.41 2.31 -4.28
CA SER A 50 -5.04 1.85 -5.52
C SER A 50 -4.53 2.62 -6.75
N TYR A 51 -4.64 2.00 -7.92
CA TYR A 51 -4.22 2.60 -9.19
C TYR A 51 -2.75 3.05 -9.16
N ASN A 52 -1.85 2.08 -8.91
CA ASN A 52 -0.40 2.22 -8.97
C ASN A 52 0.22 1.01 -9.69
N SER A 53 1.54 0.87 -9.65
CA SER A 53 2.29 -0.26 -10.23
C SER A 53 2.96 -1.12 -9.15
N LEU A 54 2.29 -1.31 -8.01
CA LEU A 54 2.79 -2.12 -6.90
C LEU A 54 2.74 -3.62 -7.23
N CYS A 55 3.64 -4.38 -6.60
CA CYS A 55 3.85 -5.80 -6.87
C CYS A 55 4.25 -6.54 -5.58
N GLY A 56 3.97 -7.85 -5.53
CA GLY A 56 4.31 -8.71 -4.41
C GLY A 56 3.21 -8.85 -3.36
N GLU A 57 3.54 -9.51 -2.26
CA GLU A 57 2.58 -9.81 -1.19
C GLU A 57 2.31 -8.60 -0.29
N ILE A 58 1.04 -8.34 0.03
CA ILE A 58 0.65 -7.35 1.03
C ILE A 58 1.20 -7.78 2.40
N PRO A 59 1.96 -6.92 3.10
CA PRO A 59 2.53 -7.30 4.38
C PRO A 59 1.45 -7.67 5.40
N ILE A 60 1.51 -8.88 5.95
CA ILE A 60 0.60 -9.34 7.01
C ILE A 60 0.91 -8.67 8.36
N GLY A 61 -0.11 -8.10 9.00
CA GLY A 61 -0.07 -7.52 10.34
C GLY A 61 -0.21 -5.99 10.37
N GLY A 62 -0.46 -5.46 11.57
CA GLY A 62 -0.85 -4.05 11.73
C GLY A 62 -2.25 -3.81 11.17
N GLU A 63 -2.49 -2.60 10.65
CA GLU A 63 -3.82 -2.17 10.19
C GLU A 63 -4.13 -2.54 8.73
N LEU A 64 -3.17 -3.07 7.96
CA LEU A 64 -3.30 -3.24 6.51
C LEU A 64 -4.47 -4.14 6.10
N GLN A 65 -4.70 -5.23 6.83
CA GLN A 65 -5.80 -6.16 6.54
C GLN A 65 -7.19 -5.61 6.94
N ARG A 66 -7.28 -4.45 7.61
CA ARG A 66 -8.54 -3.81 7.98
C ARG A 66 -9.16 -3.00 6.84
N PHE A 67 -8.36 -2.61 5.85
CA PHE A 67 -8.81 -1.81 4.71
C PHE A 67 -9.39 -2.70 3.61
N ASP A 68 -10.42 -2.21 2.94
CA ASP A 68 -11.11 -2.94 1.86
C ASP A 68 -10.20 -3.24 0.67
N GLU A 69 -10.56 -4.28 -0.10
CA GLU A 69 -9.85 -4.66 -1.33
C GLU A 69 -9.66 -3.49 -2.33
N TYR A 70 -10.63 -2.56 -2.36
CA TYR A 70 -10.59 -1.38 -3.21
C TYR A 70 -9.35 -0.51 -2.93
N CYS A 71 -8.89 -0.42 -1.67
CA CYS A 71 -7.72 0.37 -1.30
C CYS A 71 -6.41 -0.15 -1.93
N TYR A 72 -6.44 -1.37 -2.45
CA TYR A 72 -5.32 -2.05 -3.09
C TYR A 72 -5.53 -2.28 -4.59
N ALA A 73 -6.73 -2.02 -5.10
CA ALA A 73 -7.15 -2.32 -6.46
C ALA A 73 -6.27 -1.67 -7.53
N HIS A 74 -6.30 -2.24 -8.74
CA HIS A 74 -5.52 -1.75 -9.88
C HIS A 74 -4.00 -1.70 -9.64
N ASN A 75 -3.47 -2.62 -8.84
CA ASN A 75 -2.05 -2.97 -8.77
C ASN A 75 -1.88 -4.42 -9.25
N LYS A 76 -1.61 -4.61 -10.55
CA LYS A 76 -1.76 -5.92 -11.24
C LYS A 76 -0.94 -7.07 -10.62
N CYS A 77 0.22 -6.77 -10.02
CA CYS A 77 1.10 -7.76 -9.40
C CYS A 77 0.93 -7.85 -7.87
N LEU A 78 0.07 -7.04 -7.27
CA LEU A 78 -0.14 -7.06 -5.82
C LEU A 78 -1.09 -8.22 -5.45
N CYS A 79 -0.76 -8.97 -4.41
CA CYS A 79 -1.51 -10.15 -3.98
C CYS A 79 -1.43 -10.34 -2.45
N GLY A 80 -2.19 -11.29 -1.90
CA GLY A 80 -2.31 -11.53 -0.47
C GLY A 80 -3.41 -10.69 0.18
N SER A 81 -3.85 -11.10 1.38
CA SER A 81 -5.01 -10.51 2.07
C SER A 81 -4.87 -8.97 2.24
N PRO A 82 -5.90 -8.17 1.86
CA PRO A 82 -7.28 -8.56 1.55
C PRO A 82 -7.56 -9.00 0.11
N LEU A 83 -6.56 -9.00 -0.78
CA LEU A 83 -6.70 -9.48 -2.16
C LEU A 83 -6.63 -11.01 -2.24
N GLN A 84 -6.75 -11.53 -3.45
CA GLN A 84 -6.53 -12.94 -3.75
C GLN A 84 -5.11 -13.37 -3.30
N PRO A 85 -4.95 -14.62 -2.81
CA PRO A 85 -3.65 -15.15 -2.46
C PRO A 85 -2.65 -15.06 -3.63
N CYS A 86 -1.36 -14.91 -3.32
CA CYS A 86 -0.33 -14.97 -4.34
C CYS A 86 -0.27 -16.39 -4.93
N ASN A 87 -0.32 -16.52 -6.25
CA ASN A 87 -0.07 -17.80 -6.91
C ASN A 87 1.43 -18.13 -6.72
N THR A 88 1.71 -19.21 -6.00
CA THR A 88 3.04 -19.82 -5.86
C THR A 88 3.52 -20.43 -7.17
#